data_AF-A0A534AB06-F1
#
_entry.id   AF-A0A534AB06-F1
#
_cell.length_a   1.000
_cell.length_b   1.000
_cell.length_c   1.000
_cell.angle_alpha   90.00
_cell.angle_beta   90.00
_cell.angle_gamma   90.00
#
_symmetry.space_group_name_H-M   'P 1'
#
loop_
_entity.id
_entity.type
_entity.pdbx_description
1 polymer ?
#
loop_
_entity_poly.entity_id
_entity_poly.type
_entity_poly.pdbx_seq_one_letter_code
_entity_poly.pdbx_strand_id
1 'polypeptide(L)'
;MRAPDADLLALSALRGTEFGNALHQMFETRRIGVAFAAQHELIERALREYGVSLHEIPRDVATGHIARRLDAVLAAELAPGLRLGELPARRLRAEMEFRFVLDAVSLRRLRDVCVAYGEPELVPAQLPAQTLRGLMVGMIDLVIEHDGRFDVLDYKSNHLGEAR
;
A
#
# COMPACT_ATOMS: atom_id res chain seq x y z
N MET A 1 23.43 14.93 -5.10
CA MET A 1 22.99 13.53 -4.84
C MET A 1 22.73 13.43 -3.35
N ARG A 2 21.48 13.25 -2.91
CA ARG A 2 21.16 13.11 -1.48
C ARG A 2 21.70 11.74 -1.05
N ALA A 3 22.44 11.67 0.06
CA ALA A 3 22.91 10.38 0.57
C ALA A 3 21.69 9.46 0.79
N PRO A 4 21.83 8.14 0.55
CA PRO A 4 20.75 7.20 0.81
C PRO A 4 20.35 7.27 2.29
N ASP A 5 19.05 7.28 2.54
CA ASP A 5 18.49 7.33 3.90
C ASP A 5 18.93 6.09 4.67
N ALA A 6 19.67 6.29 5.75
CA ALA A 6 20.24 5.20 6.56
C ALA A 6 19.15 4.28 7.13
N ASP A 7 17.96 4.81 7.42
CA ASP A 7 16.83 4.01 7.91
C ASP A 7 16.23 3.15 6.79
N LEU A 8 16.26 3.62 5.53
CA LEU A 8 15.83 2.80 4.39
C LEU A 8 16.83 1.68 4.09
N LEU A 9 18.13 1.95 4.19
CA LEU A 9 19.16 0.94 4.00
C LEU A 9 19.05 -0.18 5.06
N ALA A 10 18.75 0.18 6.31
CA ALA A 10 18.53 -0.77 7.39
C ALA A 10 17.35 -1.73 7.13
N LEU A 11 16.38 -1.32 6.30
CA LEU A 11 15.21 -2.13 5.94
C LEU A 11 15.37 -2.87 4.60
N SER A 12 16.45 -2.66 3.85
CA SER A 12 16.64 -3.25 2.50
C SER A 12 16.60 -4.78 2.45
N ALA A 13 16.95 -5.44 3.56
CA ALA A 13 16.89 -6.89 3.71
C ALA A 13 15.45 -7.39 3.92
N LEU A 14 14.56 -6.55 4.46
CA LEU A 14 13.15 -6.90 4.72
C LEU A 14 12.34 -6.73 3.44
N ARG A 15 12.08 -7.85 2.77
CA ARG A 15 11.36 -7.89 1.49
C ARG A 15 10.63 -9.23 1.32
N GLY A 16 9.84 -9.32 0.26
CA GLY A 16 9.08 -10.52 -0.07
C GLY A 16 7.63 -10.43 0.39
N THR A 17 6.87 -11.46 0.00
CA THR A 17 5.42 -11.53 0.21
C THR A 17 5.05 -11.47 1.69
N GLU A 18 5.82 -12.14 2.55
CA GLU A 18 5.61 -12.21 3.99
C GLU A 18 5.74 -10.82 4.63
N PHE A 19 6.77 -10.07 4.24
CA PHE A 19 6.97 -8.71 4.74
C PHE A 19 5.89 -7.75 4.22
N GLY A 20 5.51 -7.88 2.95
CA GLY A 20 4.39 -7.15 2.37
C GLY A 20 3.10 -7.38 3.16
N ASN A 21 2.71 -8.65 3.35
CA ASN A 21 1.50 -8.98 4.10
C ASN A 21 1.55 -8.47 5.56
N ALA A 22 2.71 -8.56 6.21
CA ALA A 22 2.90 -7.99 7.55
C ALA A 22 2.68 -6.47 7.56
N LEU A 23 3.13 -5.74 6.53
CA LEU A 23 2.91 -4.30 6.42
C LEU A 23 1.42 -3.95 6.22
N HIS A 24 0.69 -4.70 5.38
CA HIS A 24 -0.76 -4.50 5.24
C HIS A 24 -1.46 -4.69 6.59
N GLN A 25 -1.18 -5.79 7.30
CA GLN A 25 -1.72 -6.06 8.63
C GLN A 25 -1.38 -4.95 9.65
N MET A 26 -0.16 -4.40 9.58
CA MET A 26 0.23 -3.29 10.44
C MET A 26 -0.63 -2.04 10.18
N PHE A 27 -0.88 -1.68 8.92
CA PHE A 27 -1.73 -0.54 8.59
C PHE A 27 -3.20 -0.78 8.94
N GLU A 28 -3.71 -1.98 8.69
CA GLU A 28 -5.09 -2.36 8.96
C GLU A 28 -5.40 -2.32 10.47
N THR A 29 -4.53 -2.92 11.29
CA THR A 29 -4.79 -3.13 12.71
C THR A 29 -4.26 -2.02 13.63
N ARG A 30 -3.63 -0.98 13.07
CA ARG A 30 -3.06 0.12 13.87
C ARG A 30 -4.12 0.83 14.68
N ARG A 31 -3.73 1.31 15.86
CA ARG A 31 -4.55 2.28 16.59
C ARG A 31 -4.45 3.63 15.88
N ILE A 32 -5.55 4.07 15.26
CA ILE A 32 -5.63 5.37 14.58
C ILE A 32 -5.38 6.50 15.58
N GLY A 33 -4.59 7.50 15.17
CA GLY A 33 -4.17 8.61 16.02
C GLY A 33 -3.02 8.29 16.99
N VAL A 34 -2.46 7.07 16.93
CA VAL A 34 -1.29 6.67 17.71
C VAL A 34 -0.13 6.38 16.76
N ALA A 35 1.04 6.95 17.05
CA ALA A 35 2.26 6.68 16.30
C ALA A 35 2.68 5.19 16.43
N PHE A 36 3.25 4.61 15.38
CA PHE A 36 3.82 3.26 15.37
C PHE A 36 4.93 3.10 16.41
N ALA A 37 5.72 4.14 16.67
CA ALA A 37 6.71 4.17 17.77
C ALA A 37 6.10 3.90 19.16
N ALA A 38 4.79 4.16 19.34
CA ALA A 38 4.05 3.91 20.58
C ALA A 38 3.23 2.60 20.56
N GLN A 39 3.44 1.75 19.55
CA GLN A 39 2.74 0.46 19.39
C GLN A 39 3.63 -0.62 18.77
N HIS A 40 4.88 -0.73 19.22
CA HIS A 40 5.84 -1.74 18.77
C HIS A 40 5.32 -3.18 18.84
N GLU A 41 4.49 -3.50 19.85
CA GLU A 41 3.88 -4.83 19.99
C GLU A 41 3.07 -5.25 18.74
N LEU A 42 2.42 -4.29 18.08
CA LEU A 42 1.68 -4.54 16.84
C LEU A 42 2.61 -4.92 15.69
N ILE A 43 3.75 -4.25 15.58
CA ILE A 43 4.77 -4.54 14.57
C ILE A 43 5.36 -5.93 14.83
N GLU A 44 5.77 -6.21 16.06
CA GLU A 44 6.35 -7.50 16.44
C GLU A 44 5.36 -8.66 16.23
N ARG A 45 4.07 -8.43 16.51
CA ARG A 45 3.01 -9.40 16.26
C ARG A 45 2.87 -9.68 14.77
N ALA A 46 2.74 -8.65 13.93
CA ALA A 46 2.60 -8.83 12.48
C ALA A 46 3.82 -9.53 11.88
N LEU A 47 5.05 -9.14 12.26
CA LEU A 47 6.27 -9.82 11.82
C LEU A 47 6.29 -11.31 12.18
N ARG A 48 5.79 -11.66 13.37
CA ARG A 48 5.73 -13.04 13.85
C ARG A 48 4.65 -13.84 13.12
N GLU A 49 3.46 -13.26 12.96
CA GLU A 49 2.30 -13.88 12.34
C GLU A 49 2.56 -14.30 10.89
N TYR A 50 3.22 -13.43 10.12
CA TYR A 50 3.59 -13.72 8.73
C TYR A 50 4.97 -14.38 8.57
N GLY A 51 5.67 -14.68 9.68
CA GLY A 51 6.96 -15.37 9.63
C GLY A 51 8.07 -14.59 8.94
N VAL A 52 8.10 -13.26 9.09
CA VAL A 52 9.08 -12.39 8.42
C VAL A 52 10.49 -12.71 8.91
N SER A 53 11.39 -13.04 7.98
CA SER A 53 12.82 -13.22 8.26
C SER A 53 13.47 -11.87 8.55
N LEU A 54 14.01 -11.70 9.75
CA LEU A 54 14.80 -10.52 10.13
C LEU A 54 16.29 -10.68 9.80
N HIS A 55 16.69 -11.81 9.22
CA HIS A 55 18.08 -12.15 8.97
C HIS A 55 18.93 -12.01 10.25
N GLU A 56 19.97 -11.19 10.21
CA GLU A 56 20.88 -10.92 11.32
C GLU A 56 20.46 -9.66 12.13
N ILE A 57 19.36 -9.01 11.76
CA ILE A 57 18.91 -7.77 12.42
C ILE A 57 18.22 -8.15 13.74
N PRO A 58 18.67 -7.61 14.89
CA PRO A 58 17.97 -7.78 16.16
C PRO A 58 16.52 -7.29 16.06
N ARG A 59 15.59 -8.02 16.71
CA ARG A 59 14.15 -7.78 16.58
C ARG A 59 13.74 -6.38 17.01
N ASP A 60 14.28 -5.90 18.13
CA ASP A 60 14.04 -4.58 18.68
C ASP A 60 14.54 -3.47 17.73
N VAL A 61 15.72 -3.67 17.14
CA VAL A 61 16.30 -2.77 16.15
C VAL A 61 15.43 -2.71 14.90
N ALA A 62 15.06 -3.87 14.33
CA ALA A 62 14.16 -3.96 13.17
C ALA A 62 12.82 -3.28 13.44
N THR A 63 12.23 -3.54 14.62
CA THR A 63 10.96 -2.94 15.05
C THR A 63 11.05 -1.42 15.12
N GLY A 64 12.12 -0.87 15.69
CA GLY A 64 12.34 0.57 15.75
C GLY A 64 12.51 1.22 14.38
N HIS A 65 13.24 0.59 13.45
CA HIS A 65 13.35 1.09 12.08
C HIS A 65 12.00 1.04 11.33
N ILE A 66 11.25 -0.06 11.45
CA ILE A 66 9.92 -0.18 10.85
C ILE A 66 8.97 0.89 11.42
N ALA A 67 8.94 1.06 12.75
CA ALA A 67 8.08 2.02 13.40
C ALA A 67 8.34 3.45 12.89
N ARG A 68 9.59 3.88 12.88
CA ARG A 68 9.98 5.20 12.34
C ARG A 68 9.58 5.35 10.88
N ARG A 69 9.74 4.30 10.08
CA ARG A 69 9.37 4.35 8.66
C ARG A 69 7.86 4.48 8.47
N LEU A 70 7.07 3.73 9.21
CA LEU A 70 5.61 3.79 9.15
C LEU A 70 5.09 5.14 9.66
N ASP A 71 5.69 5.70 10.71
CA ASP A 71 5.37 7.05 11.18
C ASP A 71 5.70 8.11 10.14
N ALA A 72 6.83 7.98 9.44
CA ALA A 72 7.15 8.86 8.32
C ALA A 72 6.14 8.74 7.16
N VAL A 73 5.63 7.53 6.89
CA VAL A 73 4.55 7.33 5.91
C VAL A 73 3.26 8.02 6.35
N LEU A 74 2.89 7.91 7.63
CA LEU A 74 1.69 8.57 8.16
C LEU A 74 1.79 10.12 8.12
N ALA A 75 2.99 10.65 8.31
CA ALA A 75 3.26 12.09 8.30
C ALA A 75 3.50 12.68 6.89
N ALA A 76 3.68 11.83 5.87
CA ALA A 76 3.91 12.26 4.50
C ALA A 76 2.67 12.97 3.94
N GLU A 77 2.89 14.09 3.28
CA GLU A 77 1.84 14.83 2.60
C GLU A 77 1.50 14.17 1.27
N LEU A 78 0.28 13.65 1.15
CA LEU A 78 -0.21 12.97 -0.05
C LEU A 78 -0.78 13.96 -1.07
N ALA A 79 -1.42 15.02 -0.56
CA ALA A 79 -1.95 16.16 -1.28
C ALA A 79 -1.93 17.38 -0.34
N PRO A 80 -2.13 18.62 -0.81
CA PRO A 80 -2.13 19.80 0.06
C PRO A 80 -3.04 19.63 1.28
N GLY A 81 -2.46 19.63 2.47
CA GLY A 81 -3.17 19.46 3.75
C GLY A 81 -3.58 18.03 4.10
N LEU A 82 -3.34 17.06 3.22
CA LEU A 82 -3.71 15.66 3.43
C LEU A 82 -2.53 14.83 3.94
N ARG A 83 -2.62 14.39 5.21
CA ARG A 83 -1.73 13.41 5.83
C ARG A 83 -2.53 12.27 6.42
N LEU A 84 -2.12 11.04 6.11
CA LEU A 84 -2.86 9.85 6.55
C LEU A 84 -2.91 9.72 8.08
N GLY A 85 -1.85 10.15 8.79
CA GLY A 85 -1.78 10.14 10.25
C GLY A 85 -2.74 11.10 10.95
N GLU A 86 -3.25 12.11 10.24
CA GLU A 86 -4.13 13.16 10.79
C GLU A 86 -5.61 12.84 10.58
N LEU A 87 -5.92 11.87 9.71
CA LEU A 87 -7.30 11.48 9.43
C LEU A 87 -7.90 10.66 10.58
N PRO A 88 -9.11 11.01 11.06
CA PRO A 88 -9.78 10.24 12.09
C PRO A 88 -10.33 8.93 11.51
N ALA A 89 -10.46 7.90 12.35
CA ALA A 89 -10.90 6.56 11.92
C ALA A 89 -12.21 6.55 11.10
N ARG A 90 -13.16 7.45 11.39
CA ARG A 90 -14.43 7.56 10.63
C ARG A 90 -14.28 7.96 9.16
N ARG A 91 -13.12 8.51 8.77
CA ARG A 91 -12.77 8.94 7.41
C ARG A 91 -11.92 7.89 6.68
N LEU A 92 -11.71 6.74 7.31
CA LEU A 92 -10.89 5.65 6.80
C LEU A 92 -11.76 4.41 6.64
N ARG A 93 -11.67 3.76 5.48
CA ARG A 93 -12.29 2.46 5.24
C ARG A 93 -11.22 1.51 4.70
N ALA A 94 -10.61 0.75 5.61
CA ALA A 94 -9.64 -0.28 5.27
C ALA A 94 -10.33 -1.52 4.68
N GLU A 95 -9.58 -2.28 3.87
CA GLU A 95 -9.96 -3.59 3.33
C GLU A 95 -11.40 -3.60 2.76
N MET A 96 -11.66 -2.69 1.81
CA MET A 96 -12.95 -2.61 1.15
C MET A 96 -13.02 -3.58 -0.03
N GLU A 97 -13.77 -4.66 0.16
CA GLU A 97 -14.05 -5.61 -0.91
C GLU A 97 -15.00 -5.00 -1.95
N PHE A 98 -14.72 -5.26 -3.24
CA PHE A 98 -15.63 -4.92 -4.32
C PHE A 98 -15.91 -6.11 -5.24
N ARG A 99 -17.08 -6.08 -5.86
CA ARG A 99 -17.56 -7.09 -6.79
C ARG A 99 -18.23 -6.42 -7.97
N PHE A 100 -17.65 -6.55 -9.16
CA PHE A 100 -18.23 -6.06 -10.40
C PHE A 100 -18.60 -7.21 -11.32
N VAL A 101 -19.86 -7.26 -11.74
CA VAL A 101 -20.29 -8.19 -12.78
C VAL A 101 -19.74 -7.72 -14.11
N LEU A 102 -18.96 -8.58 -14.75
CA LEU A 102 -18.48 -8.37 -16.12
C LEU A 102 -19.48 -9.05 -17.06
N ASP A 103 -20.35 -8.27 -17.68
CA ASP A 103 -21.25 -8.74 -18.74
C ASP A 103 -20.73 -8.29 -20.10
N ALA A 104 -20.00 -9.19 -20.76
CA ALA A 104 -19.45 -9.00 -22.09
C ALA A 104 -18.58 -7.72 -22.25
N VAL A 105 -17.69 -7.47 -21.28
CA VAL A 105 -16.77 -6.31 -21.30
C VAL A 105 -15.71 -6.49 -22.39
N SER A 106 -15.70 -5.60 -23.38
CA SER A 106 -14.73 -5.62 -24.48
C SER A 106 -13.42 -4.92 -24.08
N LEU A 107 -12.31 -5.66 -24.03
CA LEU A 107 -10.98 -5.08 -23.76
C LEU A 107 -10.51 -4.11 -24.85
N ARG A 108 -10.96 -4.31 -26.10
CA ARG A 108 -10.72 -3.34 -27.18
C ARG A 108 -11.37 -2.00 -26.83
N ARG A 109 -12.66 -2.02 -26.48
CA ARG A 109 -13.38 -0.80 -26.13
C ARG A 109 -12.80 -0.12 -24.89
N LEU A 110 -12.42 -0.91 -23.87
CA LEU A 110 -11.78 -0.36 -22.69
C LEU A 110 -10.47 0.35 -23.05
N ARG A 111 -9.63 -0.28 -23.89
CA ARG A 111 -8.41 0.34 -24.40
C ARG A 111 -8.68 1.63 -25.16
N ASP A 112 -9.67 1.65 -26.05
CA ASP A 112 -10.03 2.85 -26.82
C ASP A 112 -10.45 4.01 -25.88
N VAL A 113 -11.17 3.70 -24.80
CA VAL A 113 -11.50 4.68 -23.76
C VAL A 113 -10.24 5.16 -23.04
N CYS A 114 -9.36 4.27 -22.61
CA CYS A 114 -8.11 4.67 -21.94
C CYS A 114 -7.26 5.60 -22.81
N VAL A 115 -7.12 5.30 -24.10
CA VAL A 115 -6.45 6.17 -25.08
C VAL A 115 -7.13 7.54 -25.16
N ALA A 116 -8.47 7.59 -25.25
CA ALA A 116 -9.22 8.83 -25.35
C ALA A 116 -9.07 9.74 -24.12
N TYR A 117 -8.80 9.16 -22.94
CA TYR A 117 -8.55 9.88 -21.69
C TYR A 117 -7.06 10.09 -21.38
N GLY A 118 -6.16 9.79 -22.32
CA GLY A 118 -4.72 10.06 -22.20
C GLY A 118 -3.90 8.96 -21.50
N GLU A 119 -4.48 7.78 -21.28
CA GLU A 119 -3.86 6.66 -20.58
C GLU A 119 -3.68 5.42 -21.49
N PRO A 120 -2.96 5.53 -22.62
CA PRO A 120 -2.90 4.47 -23.64
C PRO A 120 -2.28 3.15 -23.15
N GLU A 121 -1.48 3.20 -22.08
CA GLU A 121 -0.77 2.04 -21.54
C GLU A 121 -1.55 1.29 -20.46
N LEU A 122 -2.65 1.87 -19.95
CA LEU A 122 -3.44 1.27 -18.86
C LEU A 122 -4.04 -0.08 -19.25
N VAL A 123 -4.36 -0.27 -20.54
CA VAL A 123 -4.74 -1.58 -21.10
C VAL A 123 -3.74 -1.96 -22.19
N PRO A 124 -2.68 -2.73 -21.83
CA PRO A 124 -1.59 -3.02 -22.74
C PRO A 124 -2.05 -3.60 -24.08
N ALA A 125 -1.43 -3.16 -25.17
CA ALA A 125 -1.77 -3.59 -26.53
C ALA A 125 -1.50 -5.10 -26.75
N GLN A 126 -0.57 -5.67 -25.98
CA GLN A 126 -0.20 -7.08 -26.00
C GLN A 126 -1.32 -7.98 -25.44
N LEU A 127 -2.23 -7.44 -24.63
CA LEU A 127 -3.40 -8.19 -24.19
C LEU A 127 -4.33 -8.47 -25.39
N PRO A 128 -4.77 -9.72 -25.58
CA PRO A 128 -5.72 -10.06 -26.63
C PRO A 128 -6.96 -9.18 -26.55
N ALA A 129 -7.48 -8.75 -27.71
CA ALA A 129 -8.76 -8.05 -27.80
C ALA A 129 -9.92 -9.02 -27.56
N GLN A 130 -10.06 -9.48 -26.31
CA GLN A 130 -11.07 -10.43 -25.87
C GLN A 130 -12.25 -9.73 -25.19
N THR A 131 -13.32 -10.50 -25.03
CA THR A 131 -14.51 -10.10 -24.27
C THR A 131 -14.54 -10.86 -22.96
N LEU A 132 -14.55 -10.14 -21.84
CA LEU A 132 -14.60 -10.71 -20.51
C LEU A 132 -16.05 -10.94 -20.06
N ARG A 133 -16.31 -12.10 -19.47
CA ARG A 133 -17.57 -12.45 -18.81
C ARG A 133 -17.27 -13.09 -17.46
N GLY A 134 -18.01 -12.71 -16.42
CA GLY A 134 -17.84 -13.28 -15.09
C GLY A 134 -17.95 -12.24 -13.99
N LEU A 135 -17.20 -12.45 -12.91
CA LEU A 135 -17.16 -11.55 -11.76
C LEU A 135 -15.72 -11.08 -11.52
N MET A 136 -15.53 -9.77 -11.46
CA MET A 136 -14.29 -9.17 -10.98
C MET A 136 -14.44 -8.92 -9.49
N VAL A 137 -13.61 -9.60 -8.70
CA VAL A 137 -13.53 -9.42 -7.25
C VAL A 137 -12.17 -8.81 -6.95
N GLY A 138 -12.13 -7.87 -6.03
CA GLY A 138 -10.89 -7.31 -5.53
C GLY A 138 -11.07 -6.66 -4.18
N MET A 139 -9.94 -6.22 -3.64
CA MET A 139 -9.85 -5.54 -2.36
C MET A 139 -9.16 -4.20 -2.57
N ILE A 140 -9.62 -3.19 -1.86
CA ILE A 140 -8.96 -1.90 -1.77
C ILE A 140 -8.38 -1.79 -0.36
N ASP A 141 -7.06 -1.62 -0.26
CA ASP A 141 -6.38 -1.53 1.05
C ASP A 141 -6.97 -0.42 1.91
N LEU A 142 -7.17 0.77 1.33
CA LEU A 142 -7.74 1.90 2.04
C LEU A 142 -8.47 2.86 1.11
N VAL A 143 -9.72 3.16 1.45
CA VAL A 143 -10.43 4.35 0.98
C VAL A 143 -10.36 5.41 2.07
N ILE A 144 -10.01 6.63 1.69
CA ILE A 144 -10.02 7.78 2.61
C ILE A 144 -11.00 8.84 2.13
N GLU A 145 -11.47 9.66 3.07
CA GLU A 145 -12.19 10.89 2.76
C GLU A 145 -11.48 12.11 3.38
N HIS A 146 -11.20 13.10 2.55
CA HIS A 146 -10.62 14.38 2.94
C HIS A 146 -11.31 15.53 2.20
N ASP A 147 -11.83 16.51 2.94
CA ASP A 147 -12.58 17.66 2.40
C ASP A 147 -13.69 17.28 1.39
N GLY A 148 -14.44 16.20 1.69
CA GLY A 148 -15.53 15.70 0.85
C GLY A 148 -15.08 15.00 -0.43
N ARG A 149 -13.78 14.80 -0.63
CA ARG A 149 -13.19 13.99 -1.70
C ARG A 149 -12.85 12.61 -1.18
N PHE A 150 -12.97 11.60 -2.04
CA PHE A 150 -12.62 10.22 -1.74
C PHE A 150 -11.42 9.81 -2.58
N ASP A 151 -10.39 9.28 -1.93
CA ASP A 151 -9.18 8.79 -2.57
C ASP A 151 -8.99 7.31 -2.23
N VAL A 152 -8.40 6.57 -3.17
CA VAL A 152 -8.06 5.16 -3.02
C VAL A 152 -6.54 5.05 -2.85
N LEU A 153 -6.12 4.41 -1.78
CA LEU A 153 -4.73 4.16 -1.45
C LEU A 153 -4.47 2.66 -1.51
N ASP A 154 -3.29 2.33 -2.01
CA ASP A 154 -2.76 0.98 -2.09
C ASP A 154 -1.34 1.00 -1.51
N TYR A 155 -1.11 0.19 -0.48
CA TYR A 155 0.18 0.10 0.18
C TYR A 155 1.08 -0.85 -0.60
N LYS A 156 2.28 -0.39 -0.98
CA LYS A 156 3.27 -1.22 -1.65
C LYS A 156 4.58 -1.27 -0.87
N SER A 157 5.05 -2.49 -0.65
CA SER A 157 6.39 -2.79 -0.12
C SER A 157 7.38 -3.14 -1.24
N ASN A 158 7.18 -2.58 -2.43
CA ASN A 158 7.94 -2.93 -3.62
C ASN A 158 9.42 -2.59 -3.45
N HIS A 159 10.29 -3.51 -3.87
CA HIS A 159 11.69 -3.21 -4.02
C HIS A 159 11.90 -2.35 -5.27
N LEU A 160 12.37 -1.12 -5.09
CA LEU A 160 12.57 -0.14 -6.16
C LEU A 160 13.98 -0.19 -6.78
N GLY A 161 14.81 -1.16 -6.39
CA GLY A 161 16.22 -1.23 -6.76
C GLY A 161 17.11 -0.43 -5.82
N GLU A 162 18.40 -0.37 -6.15
CA GLU A 162 19.38 0.46 -5.44
C GLU A 162 19.25 1.92 -5.88
N ALA A 163 19.29 2.85 -4.92
CA ALA A 163 19.38 4.27 -5.23
C ALA A 163 20.71 4.54 -5.94
N ARG A 164 20.64 4.95 -7.21
CA ARG A 164 21.81 5.42 -7.98
C ARG A 164 22.25 6.80 -7.50
#